data_AF-A0A227J8W5-F1
#
_entry.id   AF-A0A227J8W5-F1
#
_cell.length_a   1.000
_cell.length_b   1.000
_cell.length_c   1.000
_cell.angle_alpha   90.00
_cell.angle_beta   90.00
_cell.angle_gamma   90.00
#
_symmetry.space_group_name_H-M   'P 1'
#
loop_
_entity.id
_entity.type
_entity.pdbx_description
1 polymer ?
#
loop_
_entity_poly.entity_id
_entity_poly.type
_entity_poly.pdbx_seq_one_letter_code
_entity_poly.pdbx_strand_id
1 'polypeptide(L)'
;FDSAAMSIGALSPEAHEALATAMNRLGGYSNSGEGGEDPRRFGTERNSRIKQIASGRFGVTPHYLTNADVLQIKVAQGAKPGEGGQLPGHKVTAEIAKLRYSVQGVTLISPPPHHDIYSIEDLAQLIF
;
A
#
# COMPACT_ATOMS: atom_id res chain seq x y z
N PHE A 1 -4.73 -4.88 -17.87
CA PHE A 1 -3.37 -4.43 -17.51
C PHE A 1 -3.45 -3.80 -16.14
N ASP A 2 -2.43 -4.04 -15.33
CA ASP A 2 -2.35 -3.51 -13.97
C ASP A 2 -1.08 -2.68 -13.82
N SER A 3 -1.14 -1.55 -13.13
CA SER A 3 0.07 -0.83 -12.75
C SER A 3 0.79 -1.59 -11.64
N ALA A 4 2.12 -1.54 -11.64
CA ALA A 4 2.90 -2.07 -10.53
C ALA A 4 2.51 -1.40 -9.20
N ALA A 5 2.66 -2.14 -8.10
CA ALA A 5 2.44 -1.63 -6.75
C ALA A 5 3.57 -0.69 -6.36
N MET A 6 3.28 0.59 -6.20
CA MET A 6 4.24 1.61 -5.76
C MET A 6 3.59 2.46 -4.68
N SER A 7 4.22 2.59 -3.52
CA SER A 7 3.60 3.26 -2.39
C SER A 7 3.58 4.77 -2.54
N ILE A 8 2.52 5.40 -2.04
CA ILE A 8 2.54 6.81 -1.69
C ILE A 8 3.66 7.05 -0.66
N GLY A 9 4.52 8.04 -0.94
CA GLY A 9 5.78 8.27 -0.22
C GLY A 9 7.00 7.74 -0.98
N ALA A 10 6.91 6.59 -1.67
CA ALA A 10 7.92 6.23 -2.68
C ALA A 10 7.74 7.13 -3.92
N LEU A 11 6.51 7.20 -4.42
CA LEU A 11 6.06 8.18 -5.40
C LEU A 11 5.50 9.44 -4.73
N SER A 12 5.44 10.53 -5.49
CA SER A 12 4.70 11.73 -5.09
C SER A 12 3.18 11.47 -5.15
N PRO A 13 2.36 12.27 -4.44
CA PRO A 13 0.90 12.20 -4.54
C PRO A 13 0.39 12.34 -5.98
N GLU A 14 0.95 13.27 -6.74
CA GLU A 14 0.54 13.55 -8.12
C GLU A 14 0.81 12.35 -9.03
N ALA A 15 1.99 11.73 -8.91
CA ALA A 15 2.33 10.56 -9.69
C ALA A 15 1.44 9.35 -9.33
N HIS A 16 1.17 9.15 -8.03
CA HIS A 16 0.35 8.04 -7.55
C HIS A 16 -1.12 8.18 -7.99
N GLU A 17 -1.69 9.37 -7.86
CA GLU A 17 -3.06 9.67 -8.30
C GLU A 17 -3.20 9.67 -9.82
N ALA A 18 -2.18 10.11 -10.56
CA ALA A 18 -2.18 10.06 -12.03
C ALA A 18 -2.24 8.62 -12.55
N LEU A 19 -1.49 7.69 -11.94
CA LEU A 19 -1.56 6.27 -12.27
C LEU A 19 -2.96 5.71 -12.00
N ALA A 20 -3.55 6.00 -10.84
CA ALA A 20 -4.90 5.54 -10.53
C ALA A 20 -5.94 6.07 -11.51
N THR A 21 -5.88 7.36 -11.80
CA THR A 21 -6.77 8.03 -12.76
C THR A 21 -6.65 7.40 -14.15
N ALA A 22 -5.42 7.22 -14.64
CA ALA A 22 -5.18 6.62 -15.95
C ALA A 22 -5.73 5.19 -16.02
N MET A 23 -5.41 4.34 -15.03
CA MET A 23 -5.85 2.95 -15.03
C MET A 23 -7.37 2.84 -14.94
N ASN A 24 -8.02 3.64 -14.09
CA ASN A 24 -9.48 3.62 -13.95
C ASN A 24 -10.17 4.06 -15.24
N ARG A 25 -9.67 5.10 -15.93
CA ARG A 25 -10.22 5.54 -17.23
C ARG A 25 -10.03 4.51 -18.33
N LEU A 26 -8.93 3.75 -18.30
CA LEU A 26 -8.63 2.70 -19.28
C LEU A 26 -9.29 1.35 -18.95
N GLY A 27 -10.04 1.26 -17.84
CA GLY A 27 -10.63 0.00 -17.37
C GLY A 27 -9.63 -1.01 -16.81
N GLY A 28 -8.39 -0.60 -16.56
CA GLY A 28 -7.38 -1.40 -15.88
C GLY A 28 -7.41 -1.21 -14.35
N TYR A 29 -6.35 -1.66 -13.69
CA TYR A 29 -6.24 -1.61 -12.23
C TYR A 29 -4.95 -0.91 -11.83
N SER A 30 -5.03 0.11 -10.99
CA SER A 30 -3.87 0.59 -10.24
C SER A 30 -3.78 -0.06 -8.88
N ASN A 31 -2.57 -0.10 -8.32
CA ASN A 31 -2.29 -0.67 -7.01
C ASN A 31 -1.74 0.37 -6.04
N SER A 32 -2.32 0.45 -4.85
CA SER A 32 -1.98 1.45 -3.83
C SER A 32 -0.52 1.37 -3.34
N GLY A 33 0.09 0.17 -3.43
CA GLY A 33 1.33 -0.14 -2.74
C GLY A 33 1.16 -0.20 -1.21
N GLU A 34 2.28 -0.34 -0.51
CA GLU A 34 2.36 -0.60 0.93
C GLU A 34 2.16 0.64 1.84
N GLY A 35 1.73 1.77 1.29
CA GLY A 35 1.76 3.07 1.97
C GLY A 35 0.44 3.55 2.57
N GLY A 36 -0.63 2.76 2.45
CA GLY A 36 -2.00 3.22 2.65
C GLY A 36 -2.51 4.03 1.45
N GLU A 37 -3.74 4.55 1.57
CA GLU A 37 -4.32 5.45 0.58
C GLU A 37 -5.27 6.45 1.24
N ASP A 38 -5.23 7.71 0.79
CA ASP A 38 -6.04 8.76 1.39
C ASP A 38 -7.55 8.52 1.17
N PRO A 39 -8.38 8.52 2.22
CA PRO A 39 -9.83 8.35 2.09
C PRO A 39 -10.54 9.33 1.16
N ARG A 40 -9.97 10.53 0.92
CA ARG A 40 -10.49 11.52 -0.03
C ARG A 40 -10.49 11.02 -1.47
N ARG A 41 -9.74 9.94 -1.78
CA ARG A 41 -9.69 9.32 -3.11
C ARG A 41 -10.80 8.30 -3.33
N PHE A 42 -11.37 7.76 -2.25
CA PHE A 42 -12.37 6.71 -2.33
C PHE A 42 -13.64 7.21 -3.02
N GLY A 43 -14.24 6.36 -3.86
CA GLY A 43 -15.39 6.74 -4.70
C GLY A 43 -15.05 7.70 -5.85
N THR A 44 -13.77 8.04 -6.07
CA THR A 44 -13.33 8.89 -7.20
C THR A 44 -12.48 8.09 -8.18
N GLU A 45 -12.21 8.66 -9.37
CA GLU A 45 -11.29 8.07 -10.35
C GLU A 45 -9.83 7.96 -9.84
N ARG A 46 -9.51 8.54 -8.69
CA ARG A 46 -8.19 8.45 -8.07
C ARG A 46 -8.06 7.25 -7.13
N ASN A 47 -9.12 6.49 -6.87
CA ASN A 47 -9.08 5.31 -6.02
C ASN A 47 -8.26 4.18 -6.69
N SER A 48 -7.27 3.61 -6.01
CA SER A 48 -6.61 2.41 -6.53
C SER A 48 -7.49 1.18 -6.34
N ARG A 49 -7.82 0.48 -7.43
CA ARG A 49 -8.71 -0.70 -7.35
C ARG A 49 -8.06 -1.89 -6.63
N ILE A 50 -6.72 -1.99 -6.68
CA ILE A 50 -5.98 -2.96 -5.88
C ILE A 50 -5.44 -2.27 -4.63
N LYS A 51 -5.74 -2.82 -3.46
CA LYS A 51 -5.19 -2.39 -2.17
C LYS A 51 -4.21 -3.42 -1.64
N GLN A 52 -3.01 -2.97 -1.28
CA GLN A 52 -1.97 -3.85 -0.77
C GLN A 52 -2.03 -3.97 0.77
N ILE A 53 -1.80 -5.18 1.27
CA ILE A 53 -1.56 -5.52 2.67
C ILE A 53 -0.13 -6.04 2.75
N ALA A 54 0.77 -5.24 3.32
CA ALA A 54 2.19 -5.58 3.50
C ALA A 54 2.53 -5.69 5.00
N SER A 55 3.72 -6.21 5.33
CA SER A 55 4.15 -6.52 6.70
C SER A 55 3.98 -5.38 7.70
N GLY A 56 4.26 -4.13 7.30
CA GLY A 56 4.11 -2.95 8.17
C GLY A 56 2.66 -2.51 8.44
N ARG A 57 1.67 -3.06 7.72
CA ARG A 57 0.23 -2.71 7.81
C ARG A 57 -0.08 -1.21 7.75
N PHE A 58 0.80 -0.41 7.16
CA PHE A 58 0.63 1.03 7.06
C PHE A 58 -0.66 1.40 6.32
N GLY A 59 -1.49 2.20 6.97
CA GLY A 59 -2.76 2.68 6.41
C GLY A 59 -3.83 1.60 6.19
N VAL A 60 -3.59 0.36 6.64
CA VAL A 60 -4.59 -0.72 6.54
C VAL A 60 -5.66 -0.48 7.58
N THR A 61 -6.86 -0.13 7.12
CA THR A 61 -8.04 0.15 7.94
C THR A 61 -9.27 -0.51 7.32
N PRO A 62 -10.37 -0.74 8.07
CA PRO A 62 -11.61 -1.26 7.48
C PRO A 62 -12.11 -0.41 6.30
N HIS A 63 -12.02 0.92 6.40
CA HIS A 63 -12.43 1.83 5.32
C HIS A 63 -11.53 1.70 4.09
N TYR A 64 -10.22 1.47 4.27
CA TYR A 64 -9.30 1.21 3.17
C TYR A 64 -9.59 -0.13 2.47
N LEU A 65 -9.82 -1.20 3.24
CA LEU A 65 -10.05 -2.55 2.72
C LEU A 65 -11.37 -2.64 1.93
N THR A 66 -12.42 -1.98 2.41
CA THR A 66 -13.74 -1.97 1.77
C THR A 66 -13.82 -1.14 0.49
N ASN A 67 -12.81 -0.31 0.21
CA ASN A 67 -12.71 0.49 -1.03
C ASN A 67 -11.77 -0.14 -2.07
N ALA A 68 -11.53 -1.44 -1.97
CA ALA A 68 -10.76 -2.25 -2.91
C ALA A 68 -11.68 -3.14 -3.75
N ASP A 69 -11.29 -3.36 -5.00
CA ASP A 69 -11.85 -4.45 -5.81
C ASP A 69 -11.03 -5.73 -5.62
N VAL A 70 -9.73 -5.57 -5.35
CA VAL A 70 -8.79 -6.66 -5.10
C VAL A 70 -7.90 -6.32 -3.91
N LEU A 71 -7.77 -7.27 -2.99
CA LEU A 71 -6.79 -7.21 -1.91
C LEU A 71 -5.55 -8.01 -2.29
N GLN A 72 -4.38 -7.39 -2.17
CA GLN A 72 -3.10 -8.04 -2.45
C GLN A 72 -2.28 -8.21 -1.18
N ILE A 73 -2.07 -9.44 -0.74
CA ILE A 73 -1.12 -9.76 0.32
C ILE A 73 0.29 -9.74 -0.27
N LYS A 74 1.13 -8.82 0.18
CA LYS A 74 2.51 -8.66 -0.31
C LYS A 74 3.47 -9.49 0.52
N VAL A 75 3.71 -10.73 0.11
CA VAL A 75 4.70 -11.59 0.77
C VAL A 75 6.14 -11.09 0.55
N ALA A 76 6.48 -10.65 -0.67
CA ALA A 76 7.83 -10.20 -1.02
C ALA A 76 7.81 -9.27 -2.25
N GLN A 77 8.97 -8.71 -2.60
CA GLN A 77 9.20 -7.99 -3.86
C GLN A 77 10.53 -8.38 -4.50
N GLY A 78 10.59 -8.42 -5.84
CA GLY A 78 11.78 -8.89 -6.57
C GLY A 78 13.06 -8.09 -6.29
N ALA A 79 12.96 -6.79 -6.02
CA ALA A 79 14.13 -5.95 -5.74
C ALA A 79 14.82 -6.27 -4.40
N LYS A 80 14.08 -6.83 -3.44
CA LYS A 80 14.59 -7.18 -2.10
C LYS A 80 13.68 -8.25 -1.45
N PRO A 81 13.81 -9.52 -1.87
CA PRO A 81 12.82 -10.55 -1.53
C PRO A 81 12.85 -10.97 -0.05
N GLY A 82 13.97 -10.82 0.64
CA GLY A 82 14.13 -11.19 2.06
C GLY A 82 13.92 -10.06 3.06
N GLU A 83 13.43 -8.89 2.61
CA GLU A 83 13.33 -7.68 3.43
C GLU A 83 11.98 -6.98 3.30
N GLY A 84 11.70 -6.10 4.27
CA GLY A 84 10.52 -5.25 4.25
C GLY A 84 10.66 -3.98 3.40
N GLY A 85 9.53 -3.29 3.24
CA GLY A 85 9.46 -1.95 2.67
C GLY A 85 10.34 -0.94 3.42
N GLN A 86 10.88 0.05 2.71
CA GLN A 86 11.71 1.09 3.31
C GLN A 86 11.29 2.45 2.78
N LEU A 87 11.05 3.40 3.69
CA LEU A 87 10.80 4.80 3.36
C LEU A 87 11.71 5.70 4.23
N PRO A 88 12.70 6.40 3.64
CA PRO A 88 13.57 7.30 4.39
C PRO A 88 12.79 8.38 5.14
N GLY A 89 13.22 8.71 6.35
CA GLY A 89 12.49 9.62 7.24
C GLY A 89 12.20 11.00 6.65
N HIS A 90 13.11 11.56 5.85
CA HIS A 90 12.89 12.85 5.18
C HIS A 90 11.76 12.82 4.14
N LYS A 91 11.33 11.63 3.67
CA LYS A 91 10.15 11.46 2.81
C LYS A 91 8.86 11.19 3.61
N VAL A 92 8.97 10.98 4.92
CA VAL A 92 7.84 10.79 5.83
C VAL A 92 7.33 12.18 6.25
N THR A 93 6.66 12.84 5.31
CA THR A 93 6.01 14.13 5.53
C THR A 93 4.87 14.00 6.55
N ALA A 94 4.32 15.13 7.03
CA ALA A 94 3.18 15.12 7.94
C ALA A 94 1.96 14.34 7.35
N GLU A 95 1.73 14.46 6.05
CA GLU A 95 0.66 13.74 5.36
C GLU A 95 0.92 12.23 5.29
N ILE A 96 2.16 11.82 4.94
CA ILE A 96 2.54 10.40 4.95
C ILE A 96 2.46 9.82 6.36
N ALA A 97 2.97 10.54 7.36
CA ALA A 97 2.93 10.12 8.75
C ALA A 97 1.48 9.92 9.22
N LYS A 98 0.60 10.87 8.92
CA LYS A 98 -0.83 10.75 9.22
C LYS A 98 -1.46 9.54 8.53
N LEU A 99 -1.19 9.34 7.24
CA LEU A 99 -1.75 8.23 6.47
C LEU A 99 -1.31 6.86 7.00
N ARG A 100 -0.06 6.79 7.48
CA ARG A 100 0.56 5.55 7.96
C ARG A 100 0.42 5.33 9.46
N TYR A 101 -0.22 6.26 10.18
CA TYR A 101 -0.26 6.27 11.65
C TYR A 101 1.15 6.20 12.28
N SER A 102 2.10 6.91 11.66
CA SER A 102 3.51 6.92 12.06
C SER A 102 3.95 8.31 12.52
N VAL A 103 5.23 8.44 12.87
CA VAL A 103 5.82 9.71 13.29
C VAL A 103 6.46 10.42 12.09
N GLN A 104 6.19 11.71 11.93
CA GLN A 104 6.80 12.55 10.89
C GLN A 104 8.32 12.57 11.02
N GLY A 105 9.03 12.48 9.89
CA GLY A 105 10.49 12.56 9.85
C GLY A 105 11.23 11.27 10.27
N VAL A 106 10.51 10.28 10.80
CA VAL A 106 11.11 9.01 11.24
C VAL A 106 11.14 8.01 10.08
N THR A 107 12.31 7.41 9.82
CA THR A 107 12.45 6.37 8.79
C THR A 107 11.55 5.17 9.10
N LEU A 108 10.81 4.72 8.09
CA LEU A 108 9.94 3.54 8.20
C LEU A 108 10.61 2.36 7.52
N ILE A 109 11.06 1.40 8.31
CA ILE A 109 11.51 0.09 7.85
C ILE A 109 10.46 -0.90 8.29
N SER A 110 9.78 -1.53 7.34
CA SER A 110 8.80 -2.56 7.66
C SER A 110 9.52 -3.85 8.08
N PRO A 111 8.94 -4.66 8.97
CA PRO A 111 9.46 -5.99 9.26
C PRO A 111 9.60 -6.81 7.97
N PRO A 112 10.61 -7.67 7.82
CA PRO A 112 10.67 -8.60 6.69
C PRO A 112 9.45 -9.53 6.61
N PRO A 113 9.01 -10.21 7.68
CA PRO A 113 7.83 -11.07 7.62
C PRO A 113 6.54 -10.30 7.95
N HIS A 114 5.43 -10.83 7.48
CA HIS A 114 4.12 -10.59 8.09
C HIS A 114 4.09 -11.28 9.46
N HIS A 115 3.83 -10.54 10.54
CA HIS A 115 3.82 -11.10 11.90
C HIS A 115 2.61 -12.00 12.22
N ASP A 116 1.69 -12.10 11.29
CA ASP A 116 0.50 -12.95 11.27
C ASP A 116 0.57 -14.01 10.17
N ILE A 117 1.76 -14.25 9.57
CA ILE A 117 1.99 -15.30 8.58
C ILE A 117 3.33 -15.99 8.88
N TYR A 118 3.30 -17.09 9.63
CA TYR A 118 4.47 -17.93 9.90
C TYR A 118 4.40 -19.28 9.23
N SER A 119 3.24 -19.66 8.71
CA SER A 119 3.02 -20.87 7.93
C SER A 119 1.98 -20.67 6.81
N ILE A 120 1.70 -21.72 6.04
CA ILE A 120 0.66 -21.67 5.00
C ILE A 120 -0.75 -21.62 5.59
N GLU A 121 -0.94 -22.20 6.77
CA GLU A 121 -2.20 -22.14 7.51
C GLU A 121 -2.48 -20.70 8.00
N ASP A 122 -1.46 -19.99 8.45
CA ASP A 122 -1.60 -18.57 8.83
C ASP A 122 -1.94 -17.70 7.62
N LEU A 123 -1.34 -17.98 6.45
CA LEU A 123 -1.71 -17.31 5.20
C LEU A 123 -3.18 -17.58 4.86
N ALA A 124 -3.63 -18.83 5.01
CA ALA A 124 -5.03 -19.18 4.79
C ALA A 124 -5.95 -18.43 5.77
N GLN A 125 -5.54 -18.27 7.03
CA GLN A 125 -6.29 -17.50 8.02
C GLN A 125 -6.37 -16.01 7.68
N LEU A 126 -5.34 -15.42 7.08
CA LEU A 126 -5.39 -14.03 6.62
C LEU A 126 -6.29 -13.84 5.39
N ILE A 127 -6.45 -14.89 4.57
CA ILE A 127 -7.32 -14.88 3.38
C ILE A 127 -8.81 -14.98 3.78
N PHE A 128 -9.11 -15.68 4.87
CA PHE A 128 -10.47 -15.90 5.39
C PHE A 128 -11.07 -14.65 6.03
#